data_AF-A0A952U0R2-F1
#
_entry.id   AF-A0A952U0R2-F1
#
_cell.length_a   1.000
_cell.length_b   1.000
_cell.length_c   1.000
_cell.angle_alpha   90.00
_cell.angle_beta   90.00
_cell.angle_gamma   90.00
#
_symmetry.space_group_name_H-M   'P 1'
#
loop_
_entity.id
_entity.type
_entity.pdbx_description
1 polymer ?
#
loop_
_entity_poly.entity_id
_entity_poly.type
_entity_poly.pdbx_seq_one_letter_code
_entity_poly.pdbx_strand_id
1 'polypeptide(L)'
;MSTKMKRQRFLRTNARQLGAAPLASLSDSAIWEVAVSPMVKGFLGSRGEGFSKVFETTEGLFPGDSLSNLNGWSVNGDETAIRNPVVGHYYRTANGAFIVKRDHVKIKAFAWFGDVLGGKPGELIFSWALRDRRFDGTKRANDTALLDFPYDEWHNAPLLMNGKQLDATSAETSLYSYLPGTGIAKACGDQEFEDFVASPYRYVDKPDVFLRLFEIAWRSERYPGQVSVPIPDVGKLAHASWDKLATRCGYDFLETAPSHLHVYGWNCAKGYACNNKEQQAVIADFQARAAKLKATGVKLSRLQESWLFVIQSLPAECIPAPLHLGSGKWMQNNIDQNNLWLYKPLSEKAKQLIAQTN
;
A
#
# COMPACT_ATOMS: atom_id res chain seq x y z
N MET A 1 24.79 -29.15 -2.86
CA MET A 1 23.67 -30.02 -2.47
C MET A 1 22.48 -29.14 -2.12
N SER A 2 21.46 -29.10 -2.99
CA SER A 2 20.24 -28.31 -2.76
C SER A 2 19.31 -29.10 -1.83
N THR A 3 19.22 -28.68 -0.59
CA THR A 3 18.12 -29.08 0.30
C THR A 3 16.83 -28.60 -0.34
N LYS A 4 16.05 -29.51 -0.92
CA LYS A 4 14.65 -29.23 -1.29
C LYS A 4 13.94 -28.80 -0.01
N MET A 5 13.76 -27.50 0.19
CA MET A 5 12.81 -26.99 1.18
C MET A 5 11.46 -27.65 0.85
N LYS A 6 10.91 -28.40 1.81
CA LYS A 6 9.56 -28.94 1.69
C LYS A 6 8.63 -27.74 1.56
N ARG A 7 8.06 -27.55 0.38
CA ARG A 7 7.01 -26.54 0.15
C ARG A 7 5.87 -26.82 1.11
N GLN A 8 5.63 -25.91 2.06
CA GLN A 8 4.50 -26.01 2.97
C GLN A 8 3.24 -25.64 2.19
N ARG A 9 2.47 -26.65 1.80
CA ARG A 9 1.14 -26.48 1.24
C ARG A 9 0.19 -26.14 2.39
N PHE A 10 -0.56 -25.06 2.23
CA PHE A 10 -1.57 -24.69 3.20
C PHE A 10 -2.68 -25.73 3.27
N LEU A 11 -3.19 -25.96 4.48
CA LEU A 11 -4.42 -26.72 4.67
C LEU A 11 -5.59 -25.85 4.20
N ARG A 12 -6.45 -26.40 3.33
CA ARG A 12 -7.73 -25.76 3.03
C ARG A 12 -8.62 -25.89 4.27
N THR A 13 -9.12 -24.77 4.76
CA THR A 13 -10.05 -24.81 5.89
C THR A 13 -11.48 -25.08 5.44
N ASN A 14 -12.27 -25.74 6.30
CA ASN A 14 -13.74 -25.80 6.17
C ASN A 14 -14.43 -24.51 6.67
N ALA A 15 -13.68 -23.42 6.86
CA ALA A 15 -14.26 -22.15 7.27
C ALA A 15 -15.27 -21.69 6.22
N ARG A 16 -16.33 -20.98 6.67
CA ARG A 16 -17.37 -20.45 5.76
C ARG A 16 -16.70 -19.69 4.61
N GLN A 17 -16.97 -20.15 3.39
CA GLN A 17 -16.51 -19.52 2.16
C GLN A 17 -16.99 -18.07 2.12
N LEU A 18 -16.10 -17.15 1.77
CA LEU A 18 -16.49 -15.77 1.50
C LEU A 18 -17.09 -15.76 0.09
N GLY A 19 -18.28 -15.19 -0.04
CA GLY A 19 -18.84 -14.91 -1.36
C GLY A 19 -17.89 -14.01 -2.14
N ALA A 20 -17.78 -14.25 -3.45
CA ALA A 20 -16.96 -13.42 -4.32
C ALA A 20 -17.45 -11.97 -4.28
N ALA A 21 -16.55 -11.04 -4.00
CA ALA A 21 -16.79 -9.62 -4.11
C ALA A 21 -16.92 -9.23 -5.59
N PRO A 22 -17.67 -8.17 -5.93
CA PRO A 22 -17.84 -7.72 -7.31
C PRO A 22 -16.51 -7.49 -8.04
N LEU A 23 -15.49 -6.97 -7.34
CA LEU A 23 -14.17 -6.75 -7.94
C LEU A 23 -13.54 -8.02 -8.52
N ALA A 24 -13.83 -9.21 -7.96
CA ALA A 24 -13.19 -10.46 -8.41
C ALA A 24 -13.53 -10.80 -9.87
N SER A 25 -14.61 -10.22 -10.41
CA SER A 25 -15.07 -10.37 -11.79
C SER A 25 -14.31 -9.51 -12.81
N LEU A 26 -13.46 -8.57 -12.39
CA LEU A 26 -12.71 -7.70 -13.30
C LEU A 26 -11.78 -8.51 -14.20
N SER A 27 -11.94 -8.41 -15.52
CA SER A 27 -11.06 -9.14 -16.45
C SER A 27 -9.62 -8.59 -16.44
N ASP A 28 -8.64 -9.46 -16.69
CA ASP A 28 -7.23 -9.09 -16.79
C ASP A 28 -6.97 -8.06 -17.89
N SER A 29 -7.74 -8.11 -18.98
CA SER A 29 -7.70 -7.07 -20.01
C SER A 29 -8.19 -5.72 -19.51
N ALA A 30 -9.25 -5.67 -18.68
CA ALA A 30 -9.70 -4.41 -18.10
C ALA A 30 -8.64 -3.84 -17.14
N ILE A 31 -7.97 -4.69 -16.37
CA ILE A 31 -6.88 -4.29 -15.46
C ILE A 31 -5.69 -3.77 -16.27
N TRP A 32 -5.25 -4.51 -17.30
CA TRP A 32 -4.17 -4.08 -18.18
C TRP A 32 -4.49 -2.74 -18.85
N GLU A 33 -5.71 -2.57 -19.37
CA GLU A 33 -6.06 -1.34 -20.09
C GLU A 33 -6.24 -0.12 -19.19
N VAL A 34 -6.79 -0.30 -17.99
CA VAL A 34 -7.17 0.82 -17.13
C VAL A 34 -6.16 1.07 -16.02
N ALA A 35 -5.64 0.03 -15.37
CA ALA A 35 -4.77 0.18 -14.20
C ALA A 35 -3.30 0.37 -14.58
N VAL A 36 -2.81 -0.31 -15.61
CA VAL A 36 -1.40 -0.25 -16.03
C VAL A 36 -1.17 1.00 -16.87
N SER A 37 -0.28 1.90 -16.41
CA SER A 37 -0.03 3.17 -17.08
C SER A 37 0.71 2.99 -18.42
N PRO A 38 0.62 3.96 -19.35
CA PRO A 38 1.37 3.93 -20.60
C PRO A 38 2.88 3.73 -20.42
N MET A 39 3.53 4.38 -19.44
CA MET A 39 4.97 4.17 -19.23
C MET A 39 5.28 2.78 -18.70
N VAL A 40 4.46 2.21 -17.81
CA VAL A 40 4.65 0.81 -17.36
C VAL A 40 4.52 -0.15 -18.54
N LYS A 41 3.49 0.03 -19.39
CA LYS A 41 3.35 -0.74 -20.64
C LYS A 41 4.55 -0.54 -21.57
N GLY A 42 5.10 0.67 -21.65
CA GLY A 42 6.31 0.98 -22.41
C GLY A 42 7.54 0.20 -21.91
N PHE A 43 7.73 0.09 -20.59
CA PHE A 43 8.81 -0.71 -20.02
C PHE A 43 8.64 -2.20 -20.30
N LEU A 44 7.43 -2.74 -20.13
CA LEU A 44 7.15 -4.16 -20.36
C LEU A 44 7.14 -4.55 -21.84
N GLY A 45 6.72 -3.64 -22.72
CA GLY A 45 6.45 -3.90 -24.13
C GLY A 45 5.16 -4.71 -24.35
N SER A 46 5.03 -5.28 -25.55
CA SER A 46 3.82 -6.01 -25.96
C SER A 46 3.54 -7.21 -25.05
N ARG A 47 2.28 -7.38 -24.66
CA ARG A 47 1.80 -8.54 -23.90
C ARG A 47 1.62 -9.74 -24.84
N GLY A 48 2.30 -10.84 -24.54
CA GLY A 48 2.19 -12.12 -25.24
C GLY A 48 1.22 -13.08 -24.56
N GLU A 49 1.41 -14.37 -24.84
CA GLU A 49 0.61 -15.45 -24.26
C GLU A 49 0.72 -15.48 -22.73
N GLY A 50 -0.36 -15.98 -22.12
CA GLY A 50 -0.44 -16.14 -20.68
C GLY A 50 -0.99 -17.50 -20.26
N PHE A 51 -0.78 -17.81 -19.00
CA PHE A 51 -1.28 -19.03 -18.36
C PHE A 51 -1.82 -18.70 -16.97
N SER A 52 -2.69 -19.57 -16.47
CA SER A 52 -3.27 -19.45 -15.13
C SER A 52 -2.75 -20.56 -14.23
N LYS A 53 -2.54 -20.24 -12.94
CA LYS A 53 -2.16 -21.21 -11.91
C LYS A 53 -2.86 -20.90 -10.60
N VAL A 54 -3.30 -21.96 -9.93
CA VAL A 54 -3.84 -21.90 -8.58
C VAL A 54 -2.72 -22.13 -7.58
N PHE A 55 -2.66 -21.31 -6.55
CA PHE A 55 -1.67 -21.41 -5.49
C PHE A 55 -2.32 -21.63 -4.13
N GLU A 56 -1.68 -22.50 -3.36
CA GLU A 56 -2.06 -22.89 -2.00
C GLU A 56 -0.82 -22.86 -1.10
N THR A 57 0.11 -21.96 -1.39
CA THR A 57 1.40 -21.79 -0.74
C THR A 57 1.68 -20.30 -0.58
N THR A 58 2.67 -19.93 0.21
CA THR A 58 3.22 -18.56 0.23
C THR A 58 4.15 -18.30 -0.96
N GLU A 59 4.81 -19.34 -1.46
CA GLU A 59 5.71 -19.30 -2.60
C GLU A 59 4.97 -19.12 -3.91
N GLY A 60 5.34 -18.12 -4.71
CA GLY A 60 4.94 -18.03 -6.11
C GLY A 60 5.87 -18.79 -7.05
N LEU A 61 5.99 -18.31 -8.29
CA LEU A 61 6.73 -19.00 -9.36
C LEU A 61 8.22 -18.71 -9.39
N PHE A 62 8.65 -17.55 -8.88
CA PHE A 62 10.04 -17.09 -8.96
C PHE A 62 10.39 -16.24 -7.73
N PRO A 63 11.68 -15.99 -7.44
CA PRO A 63 12.10 -15.14 -6.32
C PRO A 63 11.47 -13.75 -6.40
N GLY A 64 10.82 -13.30 -5.33
CA GLY A 64 10.08 -12.04 -5.29
C GLY A 64 8.62 -12.14 -5.76
N ASP A 65 8.20 -13.22 -6.43
CA ASP A 65 6.79 -13.51 -6.75
C ASP A 65 6.01 -13.97 -5.51
N SER A 66 6.11 -13.28 -4.38
CA SER A 66 5.39 -13.68 -3.18
C SER A 66 3.88 -13.65 -3.43
N LEU A 67 3.17 -14.68 -2.99
CA LEU A 67 1.72 -14.65 -2.93
C LEU A 67 1.38 -13.79 -1.73
N SER A 68 1.30 -12.49 -1.99
CA SER A 68 1.20 -11.48 -0.96
C SER A 68 -0.16 -11.56 -0.26
N ASN A 69 -0.23 -12.38 0.77
CA ASN A 69 -0.63 -11.83 2.05
C ASN A 69 0.65 -11.57 2.83
N LEU A 70 1.07 -10.31 2.74
CA LEU A 70 1.89 -9.61 3.70
C LEU A 70 1.14 -9.59 5.06
N ASN A 71 0.99 -10.76 5.72
CA ASN A 71 0.51 -10.99 7.11
C ASN A 71 0.18 -12.47 7.43
N GLY A 72 1.03 -13.39 6.99
CA GLY A 72 1.06 -14.73 7.56
C GLY A 72 -0.05 -15.70 7.13
N TRP A 73 -0.90 -15.34 6.15
CA TRP A 73 -1.98 -16.22 5.66
C TRP A 73 -2.68 -16.91 6.84
N SER A 74 -3.11 -16.15 7.85
CA SER A 74 -3.69 -16.77 9.03
C SER A 74 -5.20 -16.85 8.89
N VAL A 75 -5.76 -18.04 9.05
CA VAL A 75 -7.21 -18.19 9.23
C VAL A 75 -7.47 -18.41 10.70
N ASN A 76 -8.09 -17.44 11.36
CA ASN A 76 -8.29 -17.45 12.82
C ASN A 76 -6.99 -17.58 13.64
N GLY A 77 -5.86 -17.08 13.13
CA GLY A 77 -4.53 -17.21 13.77
C GLY A 77 -3.76 -18.48 13.40
N ASP A 78 -4.30 -19.35 12.54
CA ASP A 78 -3.57 -20.50 11.99
C ASP A 78 -2.86 -20.11 10.68
N GLU A 79 -1.55 -19.88 10.78
CA GLU A 79 -0.66 -19.54 9.66
C GLU A 79 -0.37 -20.72 8.72
N THR A 80 -0.88 -21.91 9.01
CA THR A 80 -0.71 -23.10 8.17
C THR A 80 -1.91 -23.34 7.24
N ALA A 81 -2.91 -22.46 7.29
CA ALA A 81 -4.18 -22.68 6.62
C ALA A 81 -4.62 -21.49 5.77
N ILE A 82 -5.35 -21.76 4.70
CA ILE A 82 -5.93 -20.71 3.84
C ILE A 82 -7.43 -20.90 3.67
N ARG A 83 -8.12 -19.78 3.52
CA ARG A 83 -9.53 -19.77 3.17
C ARG A 83 -9.75 -19.88 1.67
N ASN A 84 -9.05 -19.04 0.91
CA ASN A 84 -9.17 -18.98 -0.55
C ASN A 84 -7.82 -19.27 -1.19
N PRO A 85 -7.73 -20.22 -2.14
CA PRO A 85 -6.55 -20.31 -2.97
C PRO A 85 -6.42 -19.06 -3.85
N VAL A 86 -5.19 -18.65 -4.14
CA VAL A 86 -4.94 -17.54 -5.06
C VAL A 86 -4.94 -18.05 -6.48
N VAL A 87 -5.66 -17.38 -7.37
CA VAL A 87 -5.53 -17.59 -8.80
C VAL A 87 -4.57 -16.52 -9.34
N GLY A 88 -3.43 -16.97 -9.87
CA GLY A 88 -2.48 -16.12 -10.57
C GLY A 88 -2.58 -16.31 -12.07
N HIS A 89 -2.75 -15.23 -12.81
CA HIS A 89 -2.66 -15.17 -14.25
C HIS A 89 -1.36 -14.49 -14.64
N TYR A 90 -0.54 -15.16 -15.44
CA TYR A 90 0.79 -14.73 -15.81
C TYR A 90 0.84 -14.49 -17.30
N TYR A 91 1.31 -13.33 -17.71
CA TYR A 91 1.47 -12.94 -19.11
C TYR A 91 2.93 -12.59 -19.35
N ARG A 92 3.58 -13.27 -20.30
CA ARG A 92 4.91 -12.86 -20.75
C ARG A 92 4.78 -11.56 -21.54
N THR A 93 5.72 -10.66 -21.35
CA THR A 93 5.83 -9.41 -22.14
C THR A 93 7.21 -9.37 -22.80
N ALA A 94 7.43 -8.43 -23.73
CA ALA A 94 8.70 -8.33 -24.44
C ALA A 94 9.91 -8.20 -23.50
N ASN A 95 9.76 -7.42 -22.42
CA ASN A 95 10.84 -7.10 -21.49
C ASN A 95 10.58 -7.59 -20.06
N GLY A 96 9.58 -8.45 -19.84
CA GLY A 96 9.32 -9.01 -18.52
C GLY A 96 7.99 -9.75 -18.38
N ALA A 97 7.26 -9.53 -17.30
CA ALA A 97 5.97 -10.18 -17.05
C ALA A 97 4.92 -9.25 -16.45
N PHE A 98 3.67 -9.43 -16.89
CA PHE A 98 2.49 -8.87 -16.23
C PHE A 98 1.74 -9.99 -15.52
N ILE A 99 1.42 -9.78 -14.25
CA ILE A 99 0.84 -10.84 -13.40
C ILE A 99 -0.37 -10.28 -12.68
N VAL A 100 -1.50 -10.96 -12.76
CA VAL A 100 -2.70 -10.63 -11.98
C VAL A 100 -2.95 -11.75 -11.00
N LYS A 101 -2.87 -11.45 -9.71
CA LYS A 101 -3.22 -12.38 -8.62
C LYS A 101 -4.53 -11.94 -8.00
N ARG A 102 -5.44 -12.87 -7.80
CA ARG A 102 -6.75 -12.60 -7.22
C ARG A 102 -7.22 -13.71 -6.31
N ASP A 103 -7.98 -13.32 -5.31
CA ASP A 103 -8.82 -14.19 -4.51
C ASP A 103 -10.28 -13.71 -4.63
N HIS A 104 -11.19 -14.25 -3.81
CA HIS A 104 -12.60 -13.89 -3.85
C HIS A 104 -12.89 -12.41 -3.49
N VAL A 105 -11.99 -11.71 -2.81
CA VAL A 105 -12.23 -10.35 -2.29
C VAL A 105 -11.10 -9.36 -2.60
N LYS A 106 -10.04 -9.81 -3.27
CA LYS A 106 -8.86 -9.00 -3.60
C LYS A 106 -8.34 -9.27 -5.00
N ILE A 107 -7.86 -8.21 -5.65
CA ILE A 107 -7.05 -8.29 -6.86
C ILE A 107 -5.77 -7.46 -6.67
N LYS A 108 -4.64 -8.02 -7.08
CA LYS A 108 -3.35 -7.34 -7.22
C LYS A 108 -2.75 -7.60 -8.60
N ALA A 109 -2.33 -6.54 -9.26
CA ALA A 109 -1.68 -6.57 -10.56
C ALA A 109 -0.23 -6.13 -10.41
N PHE A 110 0.70 -6.89 -10.97
CA PHE A 110 2.14 -6.69 -10.85
C PHE A 110 2.77 -6.60 -12.23
N ALA A 111 3.74 -5.70 -12.38
CA ALA A 111 4.61 -5.60 -13.53
C ALA A 111 6.04 -5.87 -13.10
N TRP A 112 6.62 -6.94 -13.62
CA TRP A 112 8.00 -7.32 -13.40
C TRP A 112 8.82 -7.02 -14.65
N PHE A 113 9.86 -6.20 -14.51
CA PHE A 113 10.84 -5.95 -15.56
C PHE A 113 11.98 -6.96 -15.47
N GLY A 114 12.39 -7.56 -16.59
CA GLY A 114 13.31 -8.69 -16.64
C GLY A 114 12.60 -10.04 -16.79
N ASP A 115 13.33 -11.05 -17.29
CA ASP A 115 12.81 -12.37 -17.66
C ASP A 115 12.58 -13.29 -16.44
N VAL A 116 11.69 -12.86 -15.54
CA VAL A 116 11.36 -13.58 -14.29
C VAL A 116 10.77 -14.96 -14.54
N LEU A 117 10.01 -15.13 -15.63
CA LEU A 117 9.43 -16.43 -16.01
C LEU A 117 10.43 -17.37 -16.68
N GLY A 118 11.55 -16.84 -17.19
CA GLY A 118 12.70 -17.62 -17.64
C GLY A 118 13.69 -17.95 -16.51
N GLY A 119 13.37 -17.59 -15.26
CA GLY A 119 14.21 -17.83 -14.08
C GLY A 119 15.34 -16.82 -13.90
N LYS A 120 15.34 -15.71 -14.65
CA LYS A 120 16.31 -14.63 -14.47
C LYS A 120 15.83 -13.67 -13.36
N PRO A 121 16.75 -12.96 -12.69
CA PRO A 121 16.36 -11.88 -11.78
C PRO A 121 15.51 -10.84 -12.52
N GLY A 122 14.50 -10.32 -11.85
CA GLY A 122 13.72 -9.20 -12.34
C GLY A 122 13.33 -8.26 -11.22
N GLU A 123 12.73 -7.15 -11.61
CA GLU A 123 12.40 -6.04 -10.71
C GLU A 123 10.91 -5.77 -10.76
N LEU A 124 10.27 -5.71 -9.59
CA LEU A 124 8.90 -5.25 -9.50
C LEU A 124 8.88 -3.73 -9.71
N ILE A 125 8.40 -3.30 -10.88
CA ILE A 125 8.36 -1.88 -11.25
C ILE A 125 6.99 -1.25 -11.03
N PHE A 126 5.95 -2.06 -10.86
CA PHE A 126 4.60 -1.60 -10.59
C PHE A 126 3.77 -2.65 -9.88
N SER A 127 3.00 -2.23 -8.88
CA SER A 127 1.97 -3.00 -8.19
C SER A 127 0.75 -2.12 -8.00
N TRP A 128 -0.43 -2.66 -8.29
CA TRP A 128 -1.72 -1.98 -8.13
C TRP A 128 -2.71 -2.96 -7.54
N ALA A 129 -3.51 -2.51 -6.57
CA ALA A 129 -4.46 -3.38 -5.87
C ALA A 129 -5.82 -2.74 -5.64
N LEU A 130 -6.84 -3.59 -5.58
CA LEU A 130 -8.15 -3.33 -5.00
C LEU A 130 -8.54 -4.49 -4.07
N ARG A 131 -9.06 -4.16 -2.89
CA ARG A 131 -9.57 -5.14 -1.91
C ARG A 131 -10.93 -4.70 -1.37
N ASP A 132 -11.88 -5.62 -1.31
CA ASP A 132 -13.17 -5.36 -0.67
C ASP A 132 -12.97 -5.27 0.85
N ARG A 133 -13.56 -4.27 1.49
CA ARG A 133 -13.36 -4.01 2.92
C ARG A 133 -14.43 -4.59 3.83
N ARG A 134 -15.46 -5.26 3.32
CA ARG A 134 -16.64 -5.68 4.11
C ARG A 134 -16.37 -6.52 5.37
N PHE A 135 -15.17 -7.09 5.49
CA PHE A 135 -14.77 -7.95 6.62
C PHE A 135 -13.81 -7.27 7.59
N ASP A 136 -13.41 -6.03 7.34
CA ASP A 136 -12.53 -5.30 8.25
C ASP A 136 -13.08 -5.16 9.66
N GLY A 137 -12.18 -5.12 10.64
CA GLY A 137 -12.53 -5.18 12.05
C GLY A 137 -13.04 -6.53 12.52
N THR A 138 -12.88 -7.57 11.71
CA THR A 138 -13.17 -8.96 12.08
C THR A 138 -11.95 -9.83 11.84
N LYS A 139 -11.88 -10.99 12.50
CA LYS A 139 -10.83 -12.00 12.28
C LYS A 139 -10.64 -12.41 10.80
N ARG A 140 -11.67 -12.23 9.96
CA ARG A 140 -11.64 -12.60 8.54
C ARG A 140 -10.88 -11.59 7.67
N ALA A 141 -10.64 -10.38 8.15
CA ALA A 141 -9.91 -9.36 7.41
C ALA A 141 -8.45 -9.76 7.15
N ASN A 142 -7.84 -10.41 8.14
CA ASN A 142 -6.44 -10.85 8.11
C ASN A 142 -6.17 -11.87 7.00
N ASP A 143 -7.15 -12.69 6.67
CA ASP A 143 -7.10 -13.64 5.55
C ASP A 143 -6.80 -12.98 4.20
N THR A 144 -7.03 -11.66 4.07
CA THR A 144 -6.99 -10.95 2.78
C THR A 144 -6.35 -9.56 2.82
N ALA A 145 -5.67 -9.20 3.91
CA ALA A 145 -5.05 -7.89 4.13
C ALA A 145 -4.16 -7.38 2.97
N LEU A 146 -4.11 -6.05 2.80
CA LEU A 146 -3.19 -5.39 1.87
C LEU A 146 -1.86 -4.97 2.50
N LEU A 147 -1.83 -4.73 3.81
CA LEU A 147 -0.69 -4.20 4.58
C LEU A 147 -0.18 -5.19 5.63
N ASP A 148 1.06 -5.01 6.07
CA ASP A 148 1.83 -5.85 7.02
C ASP A 148 1.45 -5.68 8.53
N PHE A 149 0.18 -5.43 8.86
CA PHE A 149 -0.31 -5.49 10.26
C PHE A 149 -1.74 -6.05 10.36
N PRO A 150 -2.18 -6.60 11.51
CA PRO A 150 -3.52 -7.17 11.66
C PRO A 150 -4.67 -6.16 11.48
N TYR A 151 -5.70 -6.56 10.74
CA TYR A 151 -6.93 -5.82 10.43
C TYR A 151 -8.11 -6.22 11.33
N ASP A 152 -7.93 -7.17 12.24
CA ASP A 152 -8.99 -7.76 13.08
C ASP A 152 -9.31 -6.94 14.33
N GLU A 153 -9.43 -5.64 14.16
CA GLU A 153 -9.71 -4.68 15.22
C GLU A 153 -10.73 -3.62 14.80
N TRP A 154 -11.54 -3.15 15.75
CA TRP A 154 -12.66 -2.26 15.46
C TRP A 154 -12.26 -0.95 14.76
N HIS A 155 -11.05 -0.43 15.01
CA HIS A 155 -10.56 0.80 14.36
C HIS A 155 -10.24 0.62 12.88
N ASN A 156 -10.14 -0.64 12.40
CA ASN A 156 -9.98 -0.96 10.98
C ASN A 156 -11.31 -1.16 10.28
N ALA A 157 -12.44 -1.18 11.00
CA ALA A 157 -13.76 -1.43 10.43
C ALA A 157 -14.05 -0.56 9.19
N PRO A 158 -14.94 -1.02 8.29
CA PRO A 158 -15.38 -0.23 7.14
C PRO A 158 -15.85 1.17 7.56
N LEU A 159 -15.79 2.12 6.62
CA LEU A 159 -16.12 3.53 6.82
C LEU A 159 -17.23 3.79 7.86
N LEU A 160 -16.85 4.42 8.97
CA LEU A 160 -17.73 4.81 10.08
C LEU A 160 -17.90 6.32 10.08
N MET A 161 -19.13 6.81 9.92
CA MET A 161 -19.43 8.23 10.05
C MET A 161 -20.07 8.50 11.42
N ASN A 162 -19.45 9.38 12.22
CA ASN A 162 -19.88 9.69 13.59
C ASN A 162 -20.13 8.44 14.46
N GLY A 163 -19.24 7.45 14.37
CA GLY A 163 -19.34 6.20 15.12
C GLY A 163 -20.40 5.22 14.61
N LYS A 164 -21.04 5.49 13.46
CA LYS A 164 -22.01 4.59 12.83
C LYS A 164 -21.49 4.05 11.53
N GLN A 165 -21.62 2.73 11.34
CA GLN A 165 -21.31 2.10 10.06
C GLN A 165 -22.32 2.52 9.01
N LEU A 166 -21.83 2.98 7.87
CA LEU A 166 -22.66 3.28 6.72
C LEU A 166 -23.12 1.97 6.05
N ASP A 167 -24.37 1.91 5.62
CA ASP A 167 -24.84 0.87 4.70
C ASP A 167 -24.32 1.15 3.28
N ALA A 168 -23.02 0.93 3.09
CA ALA A 168 -22.29 1.25 1.88
C ALA A 168 -21.16 0.23 1.64
N THR A 169 -20.82 0.04 0.36
CA THR A 169 -19.69 -0.81 -0.03
C THR A 169 -18.41 0.01 -0.15
N SER A 170 -17.29 -0.51 0.35
CA SER A 170 -16.00 0.15 0.19
C SER A 170 -14.89 -0.79 -0.27
N ALA A 171 -13.96 -0.23 -1.03
CA ALA A 171 -12.77 -0.92 -1.49
C ALA A 171 -11.49 -0.17 -1.09
N GLU A 172 -10.51 -0.91 -0.57
CA GLU A 172 -9.18 -0.42 -0.27
C GLU A 172 -8.30 -0.39 -1.53
N THR A 173 -7.50 0.67 -1.68
CA THR A 173 -6.52 0.84 -2.77
C THR A 173 -5.08 0.79 -2.27
N SER A 174 -4.18 0.15 -3.03
CA SER A 174 -2.74 0.18 -2.79
C SER A 174 -1.95 0.27 -4.10
N LEU A 175 -0.82 0.98 -4.08
CA LEU A 175 0.03 1.27 -5.24
C LEU A 175 1.50 1.27 -4.88
N TYR A 176 2.32 0.69 -5.76
CA TYR A 176 3.77 0.87 -5.78
C TYR A 176 4.20 1.06 -7.23
N SER A 177 5.15 1.96 -7.48
CA SER A 177 5.71 2.09 -8.82
C SER A 177 7.07 2.75 -8.83
N TYR A 178 8.02 2.09 -9.47
CA TYR A 178 9.43 2.43 -9.44
C TYR A 178 10.09 2.19 -10.80
N LEU A 179 10.96 3.11 -11.20
CA LEU A 179 11.82 2.94 -12.37
C LEU A 179 12.81 1.80 -12.10
N PRO A 180 12.93 0.84 -13.04
CA PRO A 180 13.88 -0.26 -12.89
C PRO A 180 15.31 0.24 -12.75
N GLY A 181 16.10 -0.42 -11.90
CA GLY A 181 17.51 -0.13 -11.63
C GLY A 181 17.75 1.07 -10.71
N THR A 182 16.71 1.78 -10.26
CA THR A 182 16.89 3.03 -9.48
C THR A 182 16.69 2.87 -7.97
N GLY A 183 16.54 1.63 -7.47
CA GLY A 183 16.53 1.33 -6.04
C GLY A 183 17.86 1.73 -5.40
N ILE A 184 17.82 2.26 -4.17
CA ILE A 184 19.00 2.74 -3.44
C ILE A 184 20.10 1.67 -3.39
N ALA A 185 19.77 0.47 -2.89
CA ALA A 185 20.74 -0.60 -2.73
C ALA A 185 21.34 -1.03 -4.08
N LYS A 186 20.56 -0.98 -5.15
CA LYS A 186 21.06 -1.28 -6.50
C LYS A 186 21.94 -0.19 -7.10
N ALA A 187 21.57 1.07 -6.86
CA ALA A 187 22.24 2.21 -7.45
C ALA A 187 23.56 2.53 -6.76
N CYS A 188 23.65 2.36 -5.44
CA CYS A 188 24.84 2.72 -4.67
C CYS A 188 25.31 1.68 -3.64
N GLY A 189 24.66 0.51 -3.52
CA GLY A 189 25.07 -0.55 -2.60
C GLY A 189 24.64 -0.37 -1.14
N ASP A 190 23.85 0.67 -0.83
CA ASP A 190 23.48 1.02 0.54
C ASP A 190 22.15 0.37 0.97
N GLN A 191 22.22 -0.91 1.38
CA GLN A 191 21.04 -1.65 1.84
C GLN A 191 20.48 -1.08 3.16
N GLU A 192 21.35 -0.63 4.07
CA GLU A 192 20.91 -0.09 5.36
C GLU A 192 20.06 1.18 5.16
N PHE A 193 20.51 2.06 4.25
CA PHE A 193 19.75 3.25 3.90
C PHE A 193 18.46 2.92 3.13
N GLU A 194 18.47 1.93 2.23
CA GLU A 194 17.26 1.47 1.55
C GLU A 194 16.20 0.98 2.55
N ASP A 195 16.60 0.16 3.52
CA ASP A 195 15.73 -0.39 4.55
C ASP A 195 15.14 0.73 5.44
N PHE A 196 15.95 1.73 5.78
CA PHE A 196 15.50 2.91 6.52
C PHE A 196 14.50 3.75 5.72
N VAL A 197 14.77 4.01 4.44
CA VAL A 197 13.82 4.74 3.59
C VAL A 197 12.53 3.94 3.44
N ALA A 198 12.58 2.61 3.32
CA ALA A 198 11.39 1.77 3.18
C ALA A 198 10.48 1.83 4.42
N SER A 199 11.05 1.81 5.62
CA SER A 199 10.29 1.76 6.87
C SER A 199 11.03 2.44 8.03
N PRO A 200 11.09 3.78 8.07
CA PRO A 200 11.89 4.51 9.07
C PRO A 200 11.40 4.28 10.49
N TYR A 201 10.12 3.94 10.67
CA TYR A 201 9.53 3.69 11.99
C TYR A 201 10.11 2.46 12.70
N ARG A 202 10.74 1.52 11.97
CA ARG A 202 11.45 0.36 12.55
C ARG A 202 12.74 0.73 13.29
N TYR A 203 13.15 1.99 13.20
CA TYR A 203 14.37 2.52 13.80
C TYR A 203 14.08 3.46 14.98
N VAL A 204 12.81 3.66 15.35
CA VAL A 204 12.41 4.58 16.44
C VAL A 204 12.98 4.14 17.80
N ASP A 205 13.18 2.84 17.99
CA ASP A 205 13.82 2.24 19.17
C ASP A 205 15.35 2.35 19.15
N LYS A 206 15.94 2.87 18.07
CA LYS A 206 17.39 3.10 17.88
C LYS A 206 17.66 4.53 17.44
N PRO A 207 17.42 5.55 18.29
CA PRO A 207 17.49 6.96 17.90
C PRO A 207 18.79 7.38 17.22
N ASP A 208 19.94 6.87 17.66
CA ASP A 208 21.25 7.22 17.06
C ASP A 208 21.36 6.72 15.60
N VAL A 209 20.89 5.50 15.33
CA VAL A 209 20.86 4.93 13.98
C VAL A 209 19.85 5.67 13.12
N PHE A 210 18.68 5.97 13.67
CA PHE A 210 17.65 6.75 13.00
C PHE A 210 18.19 8.11 12.57
N LEU A 211 18.81 8.87 13.49
CA LEU A 211 19.30 10.23 13.21
C LEU A 211 20.39 10.23 12.14
N ARG A 212 21.34 9.28 12.20
CA ARG A 212 22.36 9.11 11.16
C ARG A 212 21.75 8.89 9.77
N LEU A 213 20.78 7.97 9.66
CA LEU A 213 20.15 7.65 8.38
C LEU A 213 19.18 8.75 7.92
N PHE A 214 18.52 9.42 8.88
CA PHE A 214 17.68 10.59 8.63
C PHE A 214 18.49 11.74 8.03
N GLU A 215 19.70 12.03 8.52
CA GLU A 215 20.54 13.08 7.94
C GLU A 215 20.88 12.81 6.47
N ILE A 216 21.11 11.55 6.12
CA ILE A 216 21.30 11.12 4.73
C ILE A 216 20.00 11.34 3.94
N ALA A 217 18.86 10.86 4.47
CA ALA A 217 17.55 11.00 3.84
C ALA A 217 17.16 12.47 3.61
N TRP A 218 17.43 13.33 4.59
CA TRP A 218 17.11 14.76 4.58
C TRP A 218 17.80 15.54 3.45
N ARG A 219 18.99 15.07 3.05
CA ARG A 219 19.78 15.62 1.95
C ARG A 219 19.55 14.88 0.63
N SER A 220 18.83 13.76 0.66
CA SER A 220 18.49 12.96 -0.51
C SER A 220 17.26 13.51 -1.26
N GLU A 221 17.01 12.95 -2.44
CA GLU A 221 15.78 13.19 -3.22
C GLU A 221 14.73 12.08 -3.03
N ARG A 222 14.77 11.36 -1.90
CA ARG A 222 13.80 10.32 -1.54
C ARG A 222 12.80 10.79 -0.50
N TYR A 223 11.51 10.61 -0.77
CA TYR A 223 10.48 10.67 0.27
C TYR A 223 10.58 9.45 1.20
N PRO A 224 10.09 9.51 2.44
CA PRO A 224 9.93 8.30 3.26
C PRO A 224 9.01 7.30 2.54
N GLY A 225 9.36 6.02 2.56
CA GLY A 225 8.71 4.95 1.81
C GLY A 225 9.11 4.86 0.33
N GLN A 226 9.89 5.82 -0.19
CA GLN A 226 10.25 5.90 -1.61
C GLN A 226 11.69 5.41 -1.85
N VAL A 227 11.87 4.09 -1.86
CA VAL A 227 13.19 3.43 -2.03
C VAL A 227 13.79 3.57 -3.44
N SER A 228 13.01 4.01 -4.42
CA SER A 228 13.39 4.07 -5.84
C SER A 228 12.73 5.26 -6.55
N VAL A 229 13.19 5.64 -7.75
CA VAL A 229 12.57 6.77 -8.48
C VAL A 229 11.18 6.33 -8.97
N PRO A 230 10.10 7.11 -8.75
CA PRO A 230 8.77 6.70 -9.19
C PRO A 230 8.61 6.78 -10.71
N ILE A 231 7.77 5.92 -11.29
CA ILE A 231 7.38 6.05 -12.70
C ILE A 231 6.47 7.28 -12.85
N PRO A 232 6.85 8.30 -13.66
CA PRO A 232 6.23 9.64 -13.60
C PRO A 232 4.72 9.72 -13.88
N ASP A 233 4.17 8.85 -14.72
CA ASP A 233 2.75 8.89 -15.10
C ASP A 233 1.84 8.13 -14.13
N VAL A 234 2.39 7.19 -13.34
CA VAL A 234 1.61 6.31 -12.48
C VAL A 234 0.89 7.11 -11.39
N GLY A 235 1.59 7.98 -10.66
CA GLY A 235 0.97 8.82 -9.62
C GLY A 235 -0.09 9.79 -10.17
N LYS A 236 -0.04 10.12 -11.46
CA LYS A 236 -1.04 10.99 -12.11
C LYS A 236 -2.31 10.23 -12.49
N LEU A 237 -2.17 8.95 -12.87
CA LEU A 237 -3.23 8.15 -13.46
C LEU A 237 -3.89 7.15 -12.49
N ALA A 238 -3.20 6.75 -11.41
CA ALA A 238 -3.66 5.69 -10.51
C ALA A 238 -5.05 5.95 -9.90
N HIS A 239 -5.34 7.18 -9.47
CA HIS A 239 -6.67 7.50 -8.94
C HIS A 239 -7.79 7.32 -9.95
N ALA A 240 -7.59 7.78 -11.19
CA ALA A 240 -8.59 7.63 -12.24
C ALA A 240 -8.82 6.14 -12.58
N SER A 241 -7.78 5.30 -12.48
CA SER A 241 -7.92 3.87 -12.72
C SER A 241 -8.70 3.16 -11.62
N TRP A 242 -8.46 3.48 -10.35
CA TRP A 242 -9.26 2.99 -9.23
C TRP A 242 -10.70 3.46 -9.32
N ASP A 243 -10.95 4.76 -9.51
CA ASP A 243 -12.29 5.33 -9.64
C ASP A 243 -13.09 4.55 -10.70
N LYS A 244 -12.51 4.37 -11.90
CA LYS A 244 -13.17 3.70 -13.02
C LYS A 244 -13.47 2.22 -12.73
N LEU A 245 -12.51 1.47 -12.19
CA LEU A 245 -12.67 0.04 -11.96
C LEU A 245 -13.58 -0.25 -10.75
N ALA A 246 -13.47 0.52 -9.68
CA ALA A 246 -14.32 0.37 -8.51
C ALA A 246 -15.77 0.80 -8.77
N THR A 247 -15.99 1.91 -9.49
CA THR A 247 -17.33 2.33 -9.91
C THR A 247 -18.00 1.27 -10.77
N ARG A 248 -17.26 0.67 -11.72
CA ARG A 248 -17.76 -0.44 -12.55
C ARG A 248 -18.20 -1.65 -11.71
N CYS A 249 -17.59 -1.84 -10.55
CA CYS A 249 -17.93 -2.92 -9.62
C CYS A 249 -19.04 -2.54 -8.63
N GLY A 250 -19.59 -1.33 -8.71
CA GLY A 250 -20.67 -0.86 -7.84
C GLY A 250 -20.22 -0.50 -6.42
N TYR A 251 -18.95 -0.13 -6.23
CA TYR A 251 -18.49 0.37 -4.92
C TYR A 251 -18.98 1.78 -4.66
N ASP A 252 -19.45 2.03 -3.43
CA ASP A 252 -19.86 3.35 -2.97
C ASP A 252 -18.66 4.23 -2.59
N PHE A 253 -17.60 3.64 -2.05
CA PHE A 253 -16.41 4.34 -1.57
C PHE A 253 -15.10 3.68 -2.01
N LEU A 254 -14.07 4.50 -2.21
CA LEU A 254 -12.67 4.09 -2.14
C LEU A 254 -12.08 4.51 -0.81
N GLU A 255 -11.25 3.66 -0.23
CA GLU A 255 -10.52 3.93 1.00
C GLU A 255 -9.02 3.63 0.84
N THR A 256 -8.18 4.35 1.57
CA THR A 256 -6.74 4.13 1.58
C THR A 256 -6.14 4.51 2.94
N ALA A 257 -4.99 3.91 3.26
CA ALA A 257 -4.23 4.19 4.47
C ALA A 257 -2.88 4.82 4.12
N PRO A 258 -2.79 6.15 3.90
CA PRO A 258 -1.53 6.82 3.60
C PRO A 258 -0.54 6.73 4.77
N SER A 259 0.64 6.18 4.50
CA SER A 259 1.69 6.00 5.50
C SER A 259 2.48 7.25 5.84
N HIS A 260 2.48 8.25 4.95
CA HIS A 260 3.28 9.46 5.11
C HIS A 260 2.53 10.70 4.60
N LEU A 261 2.98 11.88 5.03
CA LEU A 261 2.34 13.17 4.71
C LEU A 261 2.17 13.42 3.21
N HIS A 262 3.17 13.11 2.39
CA HIS A 262 3.08 13.34 0.95
C HIS A 262 2.05 12.42 0.27
N VAL A 263 1.87 11.19 0.76
CA VAL A 263 0.83 10.26 0.29
C VAL A 263 -0.55 10.75 0.73
N TYR A 264 -0.68 11.24 1.97
CA TYR A 264 -1.91 11.90 2.45
C TYR A 264 -2.29 13.07 1.54
N GLY A 265 -1.34 13.99 1.28
CA GLY A 265 -1.57 15.16 0.43
C GLY A 265 -1.93 14.78 -1.02
N TRP A 266 -1.31 13.74 -1.58
CA TRP A 266 -1.63 13.21 -2.90
C TRP A 266 -3.08 12.71 -2.99
N ASN A 267 -3.54 11.97 -1.98
CA ASN A 267 -4.92 11.49 -1.90
C ASN A 267 -5.93 12.64 -1.70
N CYS A 268 -5.65 13.58 -0.79
CA CYS A 268 -6.54 14.72 -0.55
C CYS A 268 -6.69 15.60 -1.82
N ALA A 269 -5.62 15.79 -2.59
CA ALA A 269 -5.68 16.48 -3.87
C ALA A 269 -6.59 15.78 -4.92
N LYS A 270 -7.03 14.55 -4.65
CA LYS A 270 -7.92 13.74 -5.50
C LYS A 270 -9.30 13.51 -4.88
N GLY A 271 -9.63 14.30 -3.86
CA GLY A 271 -10.96 14.31 -3.24
C GLY A 271 -11.13 13.30 -2.10
N TYR A 272 -10.04 12.76 -1.56
CA TYR A 272 -10.11 11.94 -0.36
C TYR A 272 -10.19 12.83 0.89
N ALA A 273 -11.01 12.42 1.85
CA ALA A 273 -11.16 13.06 3.15
C ALA A 273 -10.79 12.10 4.27
N CYS A 274 -10.34 12.63 5.41
CA CYS A 274 -10.07 11.82 6.58
C CYS A 274 -11.37 11.30 7.18
N ASN A 275 -11.40 10.00 7.49
CA ASN A 275 -12.53 9.34 8.12
C ASN A 275 -12.77 9.85 9.54
N ASN A 276 -11.70 10.13 10.28
CA ASN A 276 -11.75 10.45 11.70
C ASN A 276 -11.38 11.93 11.95
N LYS A 277 -12.23 12.65 12.71
CA LYS A 277 -12.04 14.09 12.98
C LYS A 277 -10.85 14.35 13.91
N GLU A 278 -10.60 13.47 14.87
CA GLU A 278 -9.44 13.57 15.77
C GLU A 278 -8.13 13.41 14.97
N GLN A 279 -8.07 12.45 14.06
CA GLN A 279 -6.95 12.24 13.14
C GLN A 279 -6.75 13.47 12.23
N GLN A 280 -7.83 14.01 11.68
CA GLN A 280 -7.78 15.23 10.88
C GLN A 280 -7.24 16.43 11.68
N ALA A 281 -7.61 16.55 12.97
CA ALA A 281 -7.12 17.60 13.86
C ALA A 281 -5.61 17.45 14.14
N VAL A 282 -5.13 16.22 14.36
CA VAL A 282 -3.70 15.93 14.53
C VAL A 282 -2.91 16.37 13.29
N ILE A 283 -3.39 16.02 12.09
CA ILE A 283 -2.74 16.40 10.83
C ILE A 283 -2.71 17.93 10.66
N ALA A 284 -3.84 18.60 10.94
CA ALA A 284 -3.94 20.05 10.83
C ALA A 284 -2.99 20.76 11.82
N ASP A 285 -2.85 20.26 13.04
CA ASP A 285 -1.90 20.78 14.03
C ASP A 285 -0.46 20.62 13.54
N PHE A 286 -0.06 19.43 13.08
CA PHE A 286 1.28 19.22 12.51
C PHE A 286 1.57 20.16 11.34
N GLN A 287 0.62 20.34 10.42
CA GLN A 287 0.76 21.26 9.29
C GLN A 287 0.87 22.73 9.75
N ALA A 288 0.09 23.15 10.75
CA ALA A 288 0.18 24.48 11.32
C ALA A 288 1.53 24.73 12.00
N ARG A 289 2.07 23.74 12.73
CA ARG A 289 3.38 23.84 13.37
C ARG A 289 4.52 23.86 12.36
N ALA A 290 4.45 23.04 11.31
CA ALA A 290 5.41 23.10 10.20
C ALA A 290 5.35 24.47 9.47
N ALA A 291 4.16 25.07 9.33
CA ALA A 291 4.02 26.42 8.78
C ALA A 291 4.67 27.49 9.67
N LYS A 292 4.52 27.39 11.01
CA LYS A 292 5.21 28.26 11.96
C LYS A 292 6.73 28.12 11.86
N LEU A 293 7.23 26.89 11.74
CA LEU A 293 8.67 26.64 11.54
C LEU A 293 9.18 27.30 10.24
N LYS A 294 8.44 27.20 9.14
CA LYS A 294 8.83 27.88 7.90
C LYS A 294 8.83 29.41 8.03
N ALA A 295 7.94 29.96 8.84
CA ALA A 295 7.88 31.40 9.10
C ALA A 295 9.09 31.95 9.88
N THR A 296 9.88 31.09 10.55
CA THR A 296 11.15 31.50 11.17
C THR A 296 12.33 31.58 10.18
N GLY A 297 12.08 31.30 8.89
CA GLY A 297 13.08 31.35 7.82
C GLY A 297 13.59 29.99 7.36
N VAL A 298 13.15 28.89 7.99
CA VAL A 298 13.49 27.53 7.56
C VAL A 298 12.82 27.22 6.21
N LYS A 299 13.63 26.94 5.19
CA LYS A 299 13.13 26.51 3.88
C LYS A 299 13.03 24.98 3.85
N LEU A 300 11.81 24.46 3.67
CA LEU A 300 11.56 23.03 3.53
C LEU A 300 10.99 22.75 2.14
N SER A 301 11.55 21.77 1.45
CA SER A 301 10.86 21.16 0.30
C SER A 301 9.69 20.29 0.79
N ARG A 302 8.76 19.94 -0.11
CA ARG A 302 7.67 18.99 0.22
C ARG A 302 8.19 17.64 0.72
N LEU A 303 9.35 17.22 0.21
CA LEU A 303 10.06 16.01 0.66
C LEU A 303 10.54 16.16 2.10
N GLN A 304 11.19 17.28 2.42
CA GLN A 304 11.68 17.55 3.76
C GLN A 304 10.53 17.74 4.76
N GLU A 305 9.40 18.32 4.35
CA GLU A 305 8.19 18.37 5.18
C GLU A 305 7.68 16.96 5.52
N SER A 306 7.72 16.02 4.56
CA SER A 306 7.33 14.64 4.85
C SER A 306 8.28 13.97 5.83
N TRP A 307 9.60 14.18 5.72
CA TRP A 307 10.59 13.67 6.67
C TRP A 307 10.50 14.33 8.04
N LEU A 308 10.18 15.63 8.08
CA LEU A 308 9.96 16.39 9.30
C LEU A 308 8.87 15.75 10.16
N PHE A 309 7.85 15.13 9.56
CA PHE A 309 6.79 14.44 10.29
C PHE A 309 7.25 13.07 10.80
N VAL A 310 8.09 12.36 10.03
CA VAL A 310 8.63 11.05 10.43
C VAL A 310 9.54 11.19 11.67
N ILE A 311 10.40 12.21 11.71
CA ILE A 311 11.30 12.40 12.87
C ILE A 311 10.55 12.70 14.17
N GLN A 312 9.31 13.19 14.12
CA GLN A 312 8.48 13.39 15.32
C GLN A 312 8.07 12.09 16.01
N SER A 313 8.33 10.93 15.40
CA SER A 313 8.09 9.63 16.02
C SER A 313 9.16 9.25 17.06
N LEU A 314 10.33 9.90 17.05
CA LEU A 314 11.37 9.71 18.07
C LEU A 314 10.93 10.24 19.46
N PRO A 315 11.57 9.78 20.55
CA PRO A 315 11.50 10.47 21.84
C PRO A 315 11.85 11.96 21.69
N ALA A 316 11.14 12.83 22.41
CA ALA A 316 11.24 14.29 22.22
C ALA A 316 12.67 14.81 22.44
N GLU A 317 13.36 14.23 23.42
CA GLU A 317 14.76 14.51 23.77
C GLU A 317 15.76 14.14 22.67
N CYS A 318 15.38 13.27 21.73
CA CYS A 318 16.22 12.83 20.61
C CYS A 318 16.00 13.66 19.35
N ILE A 319 14.92 14.45 19.25
CA ILE A 319 14.63 15.23 18.05
C ILE A 319 15.48 16.51 18.06
N PRO A 320 16.24 16.81 16.99
CA PRO A 320 16.99 18.06 16.90
C PRO A 320 16.08 19.27 17.11
N ALA A 321 16.48 20.18 18.00
CA ALA A 321 15.65 21.34 18.38
C ALA A 321 15.10 22.16 17.19
N PRO A 322 15.85 22.39 16.08
CA PRO A 322 15.33 23.10 14.91
C PRO A 322 14.21 22.36 14.16
N LEU A 323 14.08 21.04 14.36
CA LEU A 323 13.10 20.18 13.70
C LEU A 323 11.98 19.74 14.65
N HIS A 324 12.04 20.10 15.93
CA HIS A 324 11.08 19.67 16.93
C HIS A 324 9.75 20.45 16.77
N LEU A 325 8.66 19.75 16.43
CA LEU A 325 7.34 20.36 16.27
C LEU A 325 6.52 20.40 17.56
N GLY A 326 7.08 19.99 18.69
CA GLY A 326 6.38 19.95 19.98
C GLY A 326 5.90 18.53 20.28
N SER A 327 4.74 18.40 20.93
CA SER A 327 4.11 17.11 21.17
C SER A 327 3.31 16.61 19.95
N GLY A 328 3.25 15.29 19.79
CA GLY A 328 2.46 14.59 18.77
C GLY A 328 3.27 13.49 18.09
N LYS A 329 2.60 12.44 17.60
CA LYS A 329 3.21 11.42 16.74
C LYS A 329 2.39 11.28 15.47
N TRP A 330 3.08 11.05 14.35
CA TRP A 330 2.39 10.65 13.13
C TRP A 330 1.67 9.32 13.37
N MET A 331 0.40 9.24 12.95
CA MET A 331 -0.53 8.21 13.41
C MET A 331 -0.40 6.88 12.68
N GLN A 332 0.07 6.88 11.44
CA GLN A 332 0.22 5.67 10.64
C GLN A 332 1.70 5.34 10.44
N ASN A 333 2.17 4.26 11.04
CA ASN A 333 3.56 3.83 10.95
C ASN A 333 3.77 2.52 10.17
N ASN A 334 2.69 1.89 9.67
CA ASN A 334 2.71 0.58 9.01
C ASN A 334 3.37 -0.53 9.87
N ILE A 335 3.39 -0.38 11.19
CA ILE A 335 3.96 -1.35 12.14
C ILE A 335 2.88 -1.79 13.13
N ASP A 336 2.16 -0.82 13.70
CA ASP A 336 1.03 -1.08 14.57
C ASP A 336 -0.30 -0.92 13.83
N GLN A 337 -1.40 -1.06 14.57
CA GLN A 337 -2.75 -1.09 14.01
C GLN A 337 -3.34 0.33 13.83
N ASN A 338 -2.64 1.39 14.24
CA ASN A 338 -3.12 2.77 14.08
C ASN A 338 -3.07 3.18 12.61
N ASN A 339 -4.23 3.13 11.95
CA ASN A 339 -4.36 3.48 10.54
C ASN A 339 -4.99 4.85 10.36
N LEU A 340 -4.34 5.69 9.57
CA LEU A 340 -4.94 6.90 9.03
C LEU A 340 -5.81 6.52 7.84
N TRP A 341 -7.12 6.33 8.04
CA TRP A 341 -8.03 5.99 6.95
C TRP A 341 -8.55 7.25 6.26
N LEU A 342 -8.36 7.31 4.94
CA LEU A 342 -9.03 8.26 4.07
C LEU A 342 -10.08 7.57 3.23
N TYR A 343 -11.15 8.30 2.91
CA TYR A 343 -12.21 7.83 2.03
C TYR A 343 -12.50 8.82 0.91
N LYS A 344 -13.03 8.32 -0.19
CA LYS A 344 -13.56 9.12 -1.30
C LYS A 344 -14.89 8.52 -1.76
N PRO A 345 -15.99 9.30 -1.79
CA PRO A 345 -17.26 8.82 -2.33
C PRO A 345 -17.17 8.67 -3.86
N LEU A 346 -17.71 7.57 -4.38
CA LEU A 346 -17.83 7.28 -5.82
C LEU A 346 -19.27 7.44 -6.32
N SER A 347 -20.26 7.02 -5.53
CA SER A 347 -21.67 7.01 -5.91
C SER A 347 -22.46 8.20 -5.35
N GLU A 348 -23.60 8.53 -5.95
CA GLU A 348 -24.52 9.53 -5.38
C GLU A 348 -25.07 9.09 -4.02
N LYS A 349 -25.32 7.78 -3.85
CA LYS A 349 -25.68 7.18 -2.55
C LYS A 349 -24.63 7.50 -1.50
N ALA A 350 -23.35 7.32 -1.81
CA ALA A 350 -22.24 7.63 -0.91
C ALA A 350 -22.22 9.11 -0.51
N LYS A 351 -22.41 10.02 -1.48
CA LYS A 351 -22.47 11.48 -1.21
C LYS A 351 -23.64 11.84 -0.30
N GLN A 352 -24.82 11.25 -0.52
CA GLN A 352 -25.99 11.45 0.33
C GLN A 352 -25.77 10.95 1.75
N LEU A 353 -25.16 9.76 1.90
CA LEU A 353 -24.82 9.21 3.21
C LEU A 353 -23.89 10.13 4.00
N ILE A 354 -22.87 10.72 3.35
CA ILE A 354 -22.01 11.72 3.98
C ILE A 354 -22.84 12.95 4.42
N ALA A 355 -23.67 13.49 3.52
CA ALA A 355 -24.45 14.70 3.79
C ALA A 355 -25.47 14.54 4.93
N GLN A 356 -26.04 13.35 5.11
CA GLN A 356 -26.97 13.06 6.21
C GLN A 356 -26.27 12.91 7.57
N THR A 357 -24.96 12.71 7.57
CA THR A 357 -24.15 12.54 8.78
C THR A 357 -23.38 13.80 9.19
N ASN A 358 -23.32 14.83 8.34
CA ASN A 358 -22.80 16.15 8.73
C ASN A 358 -23.90 17.02 9.29
#